data_AF-A0A4R4R095-F1
#
_entry.id   AF-A0A4R4R095-F1
#
_cell.length_a   1.000
_cell.length_b   1.000
_cell.length_c   1.000
_cell.angle_alpha   90.00
_cell.angle_beta   90.00
_cell.angle_gamma   90.00
#
_symmetry.space_group_name_H-M   'P 1'
#
loop_
_entity.id
_entity.type
_entity.pdbx_description
1 polymer ?
#
loop_
_entity_poly.entity_id
_entity_poly.type
_entity_poly.pdbx_seq_one_letter_code
_entity_poly.pdbx_strand_id
1 'polypeptide(L)' 'MPRTVDDLRQALDAGEWLRPADAALVIGVSKSVVVRMLTADPPKMRYRVKAGTGRHRECHPDDVRREMEARHQVHGE' A
#
# COMPACT_ATOMS: atom_id res chain seq x y z
N MET A 1 15.29 -10.26 -6.32
CA MET A 1 15.69 -9.31 -5.25
C MET A 1 14.42 -8.70 -4.67
N PRO A 2 14.34 -8.46 -3.35
CA PRO A 2 13.25 -7.66 -2.79
C PRO A 2 13.29 -6.24 -3.39
N ARG A 3 12.13 -5.69 -3.78
CA ARG A 3 12.05 -4.29 -4.24
C ARG A 3 12.44 -3.38 -3.07
N THR A 4 13.26 -2.37 -3.34
CA THR A 4 13.59 -1.36 -2.33
C THR A 4 12.40 -0.42 -2.11
N VAL A 5 12.41 0.36 -1.02
CA VAL A 5 11.39 1.38 -0.78
C VAL A 5 11.39 2.44 -1.89
N ASP A 6 12.56 2.76 -2.44
CA ASP A 6 12.69 3.74 -3.54
C ASP A 6 12.05 3.21 -4.83
N ASP A 7 12.31 1.94 -5.21
CA ASP A 7 11.66 1.29 -6.35
C ASP A 7 10.13 1.34 -6.22
N LEU A 8 9.62 1.12 -5.00
CA LEU A 8 8.19 1.11 -4.73
C LEU A 8 7.57 2.50 -4.78
N ARG A 9 8.33 3.55 -4.40
CA ARG A 9 7.89 4.94 -4.57
C ARG A 9 7.79 5.32 -6.05
N GLN A 10 8.81 4.98 -6.84
CA GLN A 10 8.76 5.18 -8.29
C GLN A 10 7.58 4.43 -8.94
N ALA A 11 7.30 3.20 -8.50
CA ALA A 11 6.15 2.43 -8.95
C ALA A 11 4.81 3.13 -8.60
N LEU A 12 4.68 3.73 -7.41
CA LEU A 12 3.50 4.52 -7.03
C LEU A 12 3.32 5.77 -7.89
N ASP A 13 4.42 6.46 -8.21
CA ASP A 13 4.41 7.62 -9.10
C ASP A 13 4.04 7.24 -10.54
N ALA A 14 4.39 6.03 -10.98
CA ALA A 14 3.91 5.45 -12.24
C ALA A 14 2.45 4.94 -12.19
N GLY A 15 1.77 5.05 -11.04
CA GLY A 15 0.39 4.58 -10.86
C GLY A 15 0.25 3.05 -10.72
N GLU A 16 1.35 2.35 -10.39
CA GLU A 16 1.32 0.90 -10.15
C GLU A 16 0.55 0.57 -8.88
N TRP A 17 -0.31 -0.45 -8.96
CA TRP A 17 -1.00 -0.99 -7.78
C TRP A 17 -0.05 -1.91 -7.02
N LEU A 18 0.11 -1.67 -5.72
CA LEU A 18 1.06 -2.40 -4.91
C LEU A 18 0.42 -3.58 -4.18
N ARG A 19 1.18 -4.64 -3.94
CA ARG A 19 0.74 -5.73 -3.05
C ARG A 19 0.75 -5.22 -1.60
N PRO A 20 -0.07 -5.80 -0.69
CA PRO A 20 -0.13 -5.37 0.72
C PRO A 20 1.21 -5.40 1.45
N ALA A 21 2.11 -6.32 1.08
CA ALA A 21 3.45 -6.38 1.64
C ALA A 21 4.34 -5.22 1.15
N ASP A 22 4.23 -4.86 -0.12
CA ASP A 22 4.99 -3.77 -0.73
C ASP A 22 4.46 -2.40 -0.21
N ALA A 23 3.14 -2.23 -0.14
CA ALA A 23 2.50 -1.05 0.45
C ALA A 23 2.90 -0.86 1.93
N ALA A 24 3.00 -1.94 2.69
CA ALA A 24 3.43 -1.89 4.10
C ALA A 24 4.85 -1.33 4.26
N LEU A 25 5.78 -1.70 3.35
CA LEU A 25 7.15 -1.17 3.35
C LEU A 25 7.16 0.34 3.09
N VAL A 26 6.37 0.81 2.11
CA VAL A 26 6.30 2.24 1.77
C VAL A 26 5.67 3.07 2.88
N ILE A 27 4.56 2.59 3.46
CA ILE A 27 3.83 3.28 4.53
C ILE A 27 4.60 3.23 5.86
N GLY A 28 5.53 2.29 6.04
CA GLY A 28 6.25 2.08 7.30
C GLY A 28 5.39 1.37 8.35
N VAL A 29 4.62 0.36 7.94
CA VAL A 29 3.75 -0.47 8.82
C VAL A 29 3.95 -1.96 8.58
N SER A 30 3.31 -2.78 9.40
CA SER A 30 3.20 -4.22 9.11
C SER A 30 2.16 -4.50 8.04
N LYS A 31 2.37 -5.57 7.25
CA LYS A 31 1.40 -6.08 6.28
C LYS A 31 0.01 -6.29 6.88
N SER A 32 -0.07 -6.76 8.13
CA SER A 32 -1.34 -6.99 8.82
C SER A 32 -2.15 -5.71 9.02
N VAL A 33 -1.49 -4.56 9.26
CA VAL A 33 -2.15 -3.26 9.34
C VAL A 33 -2.77 -2.89 8.01
N VAL A 34 -2.02 -3.05 6.91
CA VAL A 34 -2.54 -2.81 5.55
C VAL A 34 -3.74 -3.71 5.26
N VAL A 35 -3.64 -5.02 5.57
CA VAL A 35 -4.77 -5.94 5.37
C VAL A 35 -6.02 -5.49 6.16
N ARG A 36 -5.86 -5.04 7.41
CA ARG A 36 -6.97 -4.49 8.20
C ARG A 36 -7.58 -3.24 7.56
N MET A 37 -6.77 -2.36 6.96
CA MET A 37 -7.26 -1.19 6.24
C MET A 37 -8.10 -1.57 5.02
N LEU A 38 -7.73 -2.64 4.30
CA LEU A 38 -8.48 -3.16 3.15
C LEU A 38 -9.77 -3.87 3.55
N THR A 39 -9.84 -4.45 4.76
CA THR A 39 -11.03 -5.19 5.25
C THR A 39 -11.88 -4.41 6.25
N ALA A 40 -11.57 -3.14 6.51
CA ALA A 40 -12.38 -2.29 7.37
C ALA A 40 -13.75 -2.04 6.72
N ASP A 41 -14.74 -1.67 7.53
CA ASP A 41 -16.08 -1.28 7.07
C ASP A 41 -16.42 0.14 7.60
N PRO A 42 -16.38 1.18 6.75
CA PRO A 42 -15.96 1.15 5.34
C PRO A 42 -14.44 0.93 5.16
N PRO A 43 -13.98 0.42 4.00
CA PRO A 43 -12.57 0.18 3.75
C PRO A 43 -11.79 1.49 3.74
N LYS A 44 -10.67 1.54 4.47
CA LYS A 44 -9.82 2.74 4.56
C LYS A 44 -8.94 2.94 3.34
N MET A 45 -8.71 1.87 2.58
CA MET A 45 -7.95 1.87 1.34
C MET A 45 -8.70 1.09 0.26
N ARG A 46 -8.73 1.66 -0.95
CA ARG A 46 -9.25 0.97 -2.13
C ARG A 46 -8.35 -0.21 -2.47
N TYR A 47 -8.97 -1.30 -2.88
CA TYR A 47 -8.27 -2.49 -3.35
C TYR A 47 -8.92 -3.07 -4.60
N ARG A 48 -8.12 -3.80 -5.38
CA ARG A 48 -8.60 -4.67 -6.46
C ARG A 48 -8.11 -6.08 -6.22
N VAL A 49 -8.82 -7.07 -6.74
CA VAL A 49 -8.36 -8.45 -6.75
C VAL A 49 -7.71 -8.70 -8.11
N LYS A 50 -6.45 -9.14 -8.11
CA LYS A 50 -5.74 -9.48 -9.34
C LYS A 50 -6.37 -10.71 -9.98
N ALA A 51 -6.88 -10.55 -11.19
CA ALA A 51 -7.49 -11.62 -11.97
C ALA A 51 -6.53 -12.81 -12.13
N GLY A 52 -7.07 -14.04 -12.11
CA GLY A 52 -6.29 -15.28 -12.30
C GLY A 52 -5.43 -15.72 -11.11
N THR A 53 -5.33 -14.94 -10.03
CA THR A 53 -4.51 -15.29 -8.84
C THR A 53 -5.32 -15.76 -7.64
N GLY A 54 -6.63 -15.89 -7.80
CA GLY A 54 -7.50 -16.60 -6.87
C GLY A 54 -7.73 -15.96 -5.49
N ARG A 55 -7.17 -14.76 -5.19
CA ARG A 55 -7.50 -13.86 -4.04
C ARG A 55 -6.45 -12.75 -3.76
N HIS A 56 -5.43 -12.55 -4.58
CA HIS A 56 -4.43 -11.52 -4.29
C HIS A 56 -5.02 -10.13 -4.43
N ARG A 57 -5.05 -9.39 -3.32
CA ARG A 57 -5.46 -7.99 -3.27
C ARG A 57 -4.28 -7.10 -3.60
N GLU A 58 -4.53 -6.01 -4.31
CA GLU A 58 -3.58 -4.93 -4.56
C GLU A 58 -4.18 -3.62 -4.06
N CYS A 59 -3.34 -2.78 -3.46
CA CYS A 59 -3.65 -1.50 -2.87
C CYS A 59 -3.56 -0.39 -3.91
N HIS A 60 -4.53 0.52 -3.89
CA HIS A 60 -4.55 1.67 -4.81
C HIS A 60 -3.38 2.62 -4.53
N PRO A 61 -2.64 3.08 -5.56
CA PRO A 61 -1.44 3.90 -5.38
C PRO A 61 -1.69 5.19 -4.60
N ASP A 62 -2.74 5.95 -4.94
CA ASP A 62 -3.05 7.20 -4.25
C ASP A 62 -3.36 7.02 -2.76
N ASP A 63 -4.01 5.93 -2.38
CA ASP A 63 -4.31 5.67 -0.97
C ASP A 63 -3.03 5.27 -0.23
N VAL A 64 -2.13 4.50 -0.87
CA VAL A 64 -0.80 4.20 -0.29
C VAL A 64 0.00 5.48 -0.09
N ARG A 65 0.00 6.39 -1.08
CA ARG A 65 0.67 7.69 -0.98
C ARG A 65 0.09 8.52 0.17
N ARG A 66 -1.24 8.64 0.25
CA ARG A 66 -1.91 9.38 1.33
C ARG A 66 -1.54 8.85 2.72
N GLU A 67 -1.54 7.54 2.92
CA GLU A 67 -1.17 6.95 4.23
C GLU A 67 0.32 7.11 4.54
N MET A 68 1.19 7.06 3.52
CA MET A 68 2.62 7.36 3.67
C MET A 68 2.83 8.81 4.11
N GLU A 69 2.21 9.77 3.40
CA GLU A 69 2.32 11.21 3.70
C GLU A 69 1.73 11.54 5.07
N ALA A 70 0.56 10.99 5.41
CA ALA A 70 -0.06 11.19 6.72
C ALA A 70 0.85 10.72 7.87
N ARG A 71 1.61 9.62 7.66
CA ARG A 71 2.57 9.13 8.65
C ARG A 71 3.86 9.92 8.67
N HIS A 72 4.33 10.37 7.51
CA HIS A 72 5.47 11.28 7.43
C HIS A 72 5.16 12.60 8.15
N GLN A 73 3.91 13.08 8.10
CA GLN A 73 3.50 14.26 8.88
C GLN A 73 3.41 13.99 10.39
N VAL A 74 3.12 12.75 10.80
CA VAL A 74 3.01 12.38 12.24
C VAL A 74 4.38 12.03 12.86
N HIS A 75 5.33 11.57 12.04
CA HIS A 75 6.65 11.08 12.48
C HIS A 75 7.84 11.82 11.86
N GLY A 76 7.60 12.84 11.02
CA GLY A 76 8.60 13.64 10.33
C GLY A 76 8.60 15.08 10.82
N GLU A 77 9.65 15.37 11.59
CA GLU A 77 10.07 16.61 12.29
C GLU A 77 9.17 17.11 13.44
#